data_AF-A0A1Z4BL32-F1
#
_entry.id   AF-A0A1Z4BL32-F1
#
_cell.length_a   1.000
_cell.length_b   1.000
_cell.length_c   1.000
_cell.angle_alpha   90.00
_cell.angle_beta   90.00
_cell.angle_gamma   90.00
#
_symmetry.space_group_name_H-M   'P 1'
#
loop_
_entity.id
_entity.type
_entity.pdbx_description
1 polymer ?
#
loop_
_entity_poly.entity_id
_entity_poly.type
_entity_poly.pdbx_seq_one_letter_code
_entity_poly.pdbx_strand_id
1 'polypeptide(L)'
;MKKLIFSALVATALCVSSCGKDDDNGGGSTSLKGDWYIYTMYNNSGSNGKPMSWGFPDDRAKRGYRSFSDTQIKEEWYHLEGSECKYTPFILDYTLSNGEINYSVASNSPNGPKGKKMKPMKYEIKGKELILTFENNLGFQETNILHKKGVDYSYLDPFVGYWKLTKIEAGGTTYPAGTPACFTGSIVASSIGFSLYYTLPANSTQCQAGKVESYDYVKEGGKYYNVSNGQKVPIPFSFSNNNQTLTLSLGGTTMFFQKQ
;
A
#
# COMPACT_ATOMS: atom_id res chain seq x y z
N MET A 1 -12.84 -14.00 -28.66
CA MET A 1 -11.39 -14.32 -28.71
C MET A 1 -10.65 -13.14 -28.08
N LYS A 2 -9.81 -13.19 -27.05
CA LYS A 2 -9.26 -14.22 -26.16
C LYS A 2 -9.62 -13.81 -24.71
N LYS A 3 -10.14 -14.72 -23.88
CA LYS A 3 -10.27 -14.47 -22.43
C LYS A 3 -8.88 -14.68 -21.83
N LEU A 4 -8.24 -13.63 -21.32
CA LEU A 4 -7.04 -13.76 -20.49
C LEU A 4 -7.50 -14.24 -19.11
N ILE A 5 -7.65 -15.55 -18.98
CA ILE A 5 -7.92 -16.22 -17.73
C ILE A 5 -6.56 -16.43 -17.07
N PHE A 6 -6.21 -15.61 -16.08
CA PHE A 6 -5.17 -15.96 -15.11
C PHE A 6 -5.77 -17.02 -14.17
N SER A 7 -5.80 -18.26 -14.62
CA SER A 7 -6.10 -19.42 -13.78
C SER A 7 -5.13 -20.53 -14.16
N ALA A 8 -4.09 -20.68 -13.35
CA ALA A 8 -3.27 -21.88 -13.31
C ALA A 8 -2.98 -22.14 -11.83
N LEU A 9 -3.68 -23.16 -11.33
CA LEU A 9 -3.64 -23.69 -9.98
C LEU A 9 -2.59 -24.80 -9.98
N VAL A 10 -1.46 -24.62 -9.30
CA VAL A 10 -0.52 -25.71 -8.99
C VAL A 10 0.08 -25.47 -7.61
N ALA A 11 -0.10 -26.44 -6.73
CA ALA A 11 0.52 -26.49 -5.41
C ALA A 11 1.99 -26.87 -5.54
N THR A 12 2.91 -26.07 -4.99
CA THR A 12 4.22 -26.57 -4.54
C THR A 12 4.84 -25.65 -3.49
N ALA A 13 5.58 -26.28 -2.58
CA ALA A 13 6.04 -25.79 -1.28
C ALA A 13 6.92 -24.54 -1.31
N LEU A 14 6.68 -23.66 -0.32
CA LEU A 14 7.55 -22.56 0.04
C LEU A 14 8.82 -23.10 0.71
N CYS A 15 9.91 -23.21 -0.05
CA CYS A 15 11.26 -23.15 0.50
C CYS A 15 11.76 -21.70 0.34
N VAL A 16 11.52 -20.86 1.35
CA VAL A 16 12.20 -19.57 1.48
C VAL A 16 13.47 -19.75 2.30
N SER A 17 14.53 -20.24 1.64
CA SER A 17 15.89 -19.95 2.08
C SER A 17 16.35 -18.70 1.32
N SER A 18 16.25 -17.53 1.95
CA SER A 18 16.94 -16.33 1.46
C SER A 18 17.98 -15.91 2.48
N CYS A 19 19.17 -16.51 2.33
CA CYS A 19 20.41 -15.76 2.53
C CYS A 19 20.65 -15.00 1.22
N GLY A 20 20.07 -13.80 1.14
CA GLY A 20 20.40 -12.80 0.12
C GLY A 20 21.33 -11.78 0.75
N LYS A 21 22.61 -11.88 0.39
CA LYS A 21 23.59 -10.80 0.53
C LYS A 21 23.31 -9.74 -0.55
N ASP A 22 23.83 -8.53 -0.32
CA ASP A 22 23.93 -7.38 -1.26
C ASP A 22 22.74 -6.39 -1.15
N ASP A 23 22.88 -5.07 -0.97
CA ASP A 23 23.97 -4.12 -1.19
C ASP A 23 23.92 -2.96 -0.16
N ASP A 24 25.06 -2.66 0.46
CA ASP A 24 25.28 -1.47 1.29
C ASP A 24 25.36 -0.21 0.43
N ASN A 25 24.23 0.28 -0.07
CA ASN A 25 24.14 1.63 -0.64
C ASN A 25 23.64 2.62 0.42
N GLY A 26 24.59 3.09 1.24
CA GLY A 26 24.62 4.44 1.79
C GLY A 26 23.34 4.97 2.46
N GLY A 27 22.99 4.42 3.61
CA GLY A 27 21.98 5.02 4.49
C GLY A 27 22.05 4.38 5.86
N GLY A 28 22.73 5.03 6.81
CA GLY A 28 22.89 4.53 8.18
C GLY A 28 21.56 4.07 8.77
N SER A 29 21.60 3.00 9.58
CA SER A 29 20.39 2.36 10.12
C SER A 29 19.40 3.42 10.58
N THR A 30 18.29 3.56 9.85
CA THR A 30 17.30 4.55 10.21
C THR A 30 16.73 4.08 11.55
N SER A 31 17.10 4.74 12.64
CA SER A 31 16.55 4.42 13.95
C SER A 31 15.02 4.52 13.90
N LEU A 32 14.33 3.55 14.50
CA LEU A 32 12.89 3.60 14.72
C LEU A 32 12.46 4.89 15.42
N LYS A 33 13.33 5.51 16.22
CA LYS A 33 13.03 6.73 16.98
C LYS A 33 12.52 7.87 16.10
N GLY A 34 11.51 8.58 16.58
CA GLY A 34 10.91 9.75 15.94
C GLY A 34 9.52 9.49 15.38
N ASP A 35 9.01 10.49 14.65
CA ASP A 35 7.62 10.52 14.20
C ASP A 35 7.47 9.90 12.80
N TRP A 36 6.57 8.93 12.70
CA TRP A 36 6.24 8.20 11.49
C TRP A 36 4.77 8.38 11.13
N TYR A 37 4.52 8.72 9.87
CA TYR A 37 3.21 8.98 9.30
C TYR A 37 2.88 7.87 8.33
N ILE A 38 1.65 7.34 8.36
CA ILE A 38 1.22 6.35 7.38
C ILE A 38 1.26 7.00 6.00
N TYR A 39 2.01 6.39 5.08
CA TYR A 39 2.06 6.79 3.69
C TYR A 39 1.04 6.00 2.88
N THR A 40 1.07 4.67 3.01
CA THR A 40 0.14 3.75 2.34
C THR A 40 -0.04 2.50 3.18
N MET A 41 -1.15 1.81 3.00
CA MET A 41 -1.48 0.61 3.78
C MET A 41 -2.13 -0.45 2.90
N TYR A 42 -1.70 -1.69 3.06
CA TYR A 42 -2.39 -2.85 2.54
C TYR A 42 -3.38 -3.34 3.59
N ASN A 43 -4.65 -3.01 3.40
CA ASN A 43 -5.71 -3.31 4.36
C ASN A 43 -7.01 -3.69 3.67
N ASN A 44 -8.01 -4.07 4.47
CA ASN A 44 -9.38 -4.23 4.01
C ASN A 44 -10.16 -2.93 4.25
N SER A 45 -9.89 -1.90 3.44
CA SER A 45 -10.53 -0.58 3.55
C SER A 45 -11.95 -0.51 2.98
N GLY A 46 -12.49 -1.61 2.47
CA GLY A 46 -13.85 -1.69 1.95
C GLY A 46 -14.76 -2.48 2.89
N SER A 47 -15.66 -1.80 3.58
CA SER A 47 -16.80 -2.37 4.33
C SER A 47 -17.25 -3.76 3.84
N ASN A 48 -17.32 -4.73 4.75
CA ASN A 48 -17.90 -6.07 4.61
C ASN A 48 -17.65 -6.77 3.26
N GLY A 49 -16.47 -7.40 3.12
CA GLY A 49 -16.23 -8.43 2.10
C GLY A 49 -15.48 -7.99 0.85
N LYS A 50 -14.91 -6.78 0.80
CA LYS A 50 -13.99 -6.40 -0.29
C LYS A 50 -12.59 -7.04 -0.07
N PRO A 51 -11.84 -7.31 -1.14
CA PRO A 51 -10.51 -7.88 -1.03
C PRO A 51 -9.52 -6.87 -0.43
N MET A 52 -8.47 -7.40 0.20
CA MET A 52 -7.36 -6.57 0.68
C MET A 52 -6.68 -5.84 -0.48
N SER A 53 -6.29 -4.59 -0.23
CA SER A 53 -5.68 -3.74 -1.25
C SER A 53 -4.88 -2.60 -0.65
N TRP A 54 -3.94 -2.08 -1.43
CA TRP A 54 -3.14 -0.91 -1.10
C TRP A 54 -3.99 0.35 -1.21
N GLY A 55 -4.15 1.08 -0.11
CA GLY A 55 -4.88 2.35 -0.05
C GLY A 55 -4.03 3.48 0.53
N PHE A 56 -4.38 4.71 0.17
CA PHE A 56 -3.87 5.89 0.86
C PHE A 56 -4.72 6.20 2.10
N PRO A 57 -4.10 6.70 3.19
CA PRO A 57 -4.84 7.24 4.32
C PRO A 57 -5.75 8.38 3.84
N ASP A 58 -6.96 8.44 4.40
CA ASP A 58 -7.82 9.60 4.20
C ASP A 58 -7.27 10.82 4.95
N ASP A 59 -7.88 11.99 4.75
CA ASP A 59 -7.39 13.25 5.35
C ASP A 59 -7.46 13.29 6.88
N ARG A 60 -8.16 12.33 7.50
CA ARG A 60 -8.24 12.18 8.95
C ARG A 60 -7.08 11.33 9.43
N ALA A 61 -6.90 10.15 8.83
CA ALA A 61 -5.79 9.25 9.12
C ALA A 61 -4.42 9.91 8.87
N LYS A 62 -4.29 10.80 7.86
CA LYS A 62 -3.08 11.59 7.60
C LYS A 62 -2.67 12.51 8.76
N ARG A 63 -3.59 12.88 9.66
CA ARG A 63 -3.28 13.69 10.85
C ARG A 63 -2.61 12.88 11.94
N GLY A 64 -2.83 11.56 11.93
CA GLY A 64 -2.24 10.66 12.90
C GLY A 64 -0.80 10.32 12.60
N TYR A 65 -0.08 9.93 13.65
CA TYR A 65 1.30 9.47 13.55
C TYR A 65 1.65 8.55 14.71
N ARG A 66 2.74 7.80 14.54
CA ARG A 66 3.37 7.00 15.59
C ARG A 66 4.73 7.59 15.91
N SER A 67 4.93 8.00 17.16
CA SER A 67 6.21 8.51 17.66
C SER A 67 6.87 7.43 18.51
N PHE A 68 8.06 6.98 18.10
CA PHE A 68 8.84 6.01 18.85
C PHE A 68 9.89 6.73 19.69
N SER A 69 9.89 6.47 21.00
CA SER A 69 10.95 6.87 21.92
C SER A 69 11.89 5.69 22.21
N ASP A 70 12.67 5.74 23.29
CA ASP A 70 13.47 4.60 23.74
C ASP A 70 12.63 3.43 24.29
N THR A 71 11.47 3.73 24.85
CA THR A 71 10.67 2.76 25.63
C THR A 71 9.19 2.77 25.29
N GLN A 72 8.70 3.82 24.62
CA GLN A 72 7.28 4.01 24.36
C GLN A 72 6.99 4.37 22.90
N ILE A 73 5.84 3.90 22.43
CA ILE A 73 5.21 4.37 21.20
C ILE A 73 4.04 5.27 21.60
N LYS A 74 4.02 6.50 21.11
CA LYS A 74 2.84 7.35 21.16
C LYS A 74 2.11 7.23 19.83
N GLU A 75 0.86 6.79 19.88
CA GLU A 75 0.01 6.69 18.70
C GLU A 75 -1.06 7.76 18.77
N GLU A 76 -0.92 8.77 17.92
CA GLU A 76 -1.90 9.83 17.74
C GLU A 76 -2.94 9.37 16.73
N TRP A 77 -3.98 8.66 17.18
CA TRP A 77 -4.93 8.03 16.26
C TRP A 77 -6.13 8.94 15.97
N TYR A 78 -6.33 9.24 14.68
CA TYR A 78 -7.50 9.95 14.17
C TYR A 78 -8.32 8.99 13.31
N HIS A 79 -9.60 8.80 13.66
CA HIS A 79 -10.48 7.87 12.96
C HIS A 79 -11.88 8.45 12.77
N LEU A 80 -12.64 7.83 11.86
CA LEU A 80 -14.04 8.16 11.68
C LEU A 80 -14.89 7.51 12.77
N GLU A 81 -15.75 8.30 13.40
CA GLU A 81 -16.85 7.83 14.25
C GLU A 81 -18.12 8.54 13.77
N GLY A 82 -19.01 7.80 13.10
CA GLY A 82 -20.13 8.41 12.38
C GLY A 82 -19.65 9.29 11.22
N SER A 83 -19.90 10.61 11.30
CA SER A 83 -19.40 11.62 10.36
C SER A 83 -18.21 12.41 10.88
N GLU A 84 -17.82 12.21 12.16
CA GLU A 84 -16.82 13.03 12.83
C GLU A 84 -15.43 12.41 12.79
N CYS A 85 -14.42 13.27 12.72
CA CYS A 85 -13.02 12.89 12.88
C CYS A 85 -12.66 12.90 14.37
N LYS A 86 -12.68 11.74 15.01
CA LYS A 86 -12.35 11.58 16.42
C LYS A 86 -10.86 11.39 16.62
N TYR A 87 -10.36 11.93 17.73
CA TYR A 87 -8.98 11.81 18.17
C TYR A 87 -8.93 10.93 19.43
N THR A 88 -8.20 9.82 19.34
CA THR A 88 -8.12 8.80 20.40
C THR A 88 -6.67 8.34 20.59
N PRO A 89 -5.83 9.12 21.30
CA PRO A 89 -4.41 8.79 21.44
C PRO A 89 -4.16 7.57 22.33
N PHE A 90 -3.06 6.85 22.08
CA PHE A 90 -2.57 5.77 22.92
C PHE A 90 -1.09 5.94 23.24
N ILE A 91 -0.68 5.47 24.41
CA ILE A 91 0.73 5.27 24.74
C ILE A 91 0.95 3.78 24.97
N LEU A 92 1.97 3.23 24.33
CA LEU A 92 2.28 1.81 24.36
C LEU A 92 3.70 1.64 24.90
N ASP A 93 3.86 0.84 25.94
CA ASP A 93 5.19 0.35 26.33
C ASP A 93 5.58 -0.72 25.33
N TYR A 94 6.82 -0.69 24.84
CA TYR A 94 7.27 -1.67 23.86
C TYR A 94 8.70 -2.16 24.09
N THR A 95 8.98 -3.35 23.58
CA THR A 95 10.31 -3.91 23.44
C THR A 95 10.49 -4.48 22.04
N LEU A 96 11.74 -4.54 21.58
CA LEU A 96 12.10 -5.12 20.30
C LEU A 96 12.73 -6.49 20.53
N SER A 97 12.23 -7.50 19.82
CA SER A 97 12.79 -8.85 19.86
C SER A 97 12.57 -9.51 18.52
N ASN A 98 13.63 -10.06 17.91
CA ASN A 98 13.54 -10.86 16.68
C ASN A 98 12.77 -10.21 15.52
N GLY A 99 12.96 -8.92 15.27
CA GLY A 99 12.24 -8.19 14.21
C GLY A 99 10.77 -7.90 14.52
N GLU A 100 10.36 -8.07 15.78
CA GLU A 100 9.01 -7.78 16.26
C GLU A 100 9.01 -6.69 17.33
N ILE A 101 7.99 -5.85 17.27
CA ILE A 101 7.57 -4.92 18.30
C ILE A 101 6.60 -5.68 19.19
N ASN A 102 7.02 -5.95 20.42
CA ASN A 102 6.15 -6.49 21.47
C ASN A 102 5.65 -5.30 22.29
N TYR A 103 4.33 -5.14 22.41
CA TYR A 103 3.78 -3.93 23.01
C TYR A 103 2.52 -4.18 23.85
N SER A 104 2.31 -3.28 24.81
CA SER A 104 1.14 -3.25 25.69
C SER A 104 0.71 -1.82 25.96
N VAL A 105 -0.56 -1.62 26.29
CA VAL A 105 -1.08 -0.31 26.69
C VAL A 105 -0.36 0.17 27.95
N ALA A 106 0.36 1.29 27.86
CA ALA A 106 1.16 1.81 28.97
C ALA A 106 0.28 2.26 30.14
N SER A 107 0.84 2.27 31.35
CA SER A 107 0.13 2.73 32.56
C SER A 107 -0.30 4.20 32.47
N ASN A 108 0.51 5.02 31.80
CA ASN A 108 0.25 6.43 31.54
C ASN A 108 -0.55 6.71 30.25
N SER A 109 -1.00 5.68 29.53
CA SER A 109 -1.80 5.89 28.32
C SER A 109 -3.11 6.61 28.65
N PRO A 110 -3.57 7.61 27.87
CA PRO A 110 -4.87 8.25 28.11
C PRO A 110 -6.03 7.29 27.81
N ASN A 111 -5.90 6.44 26.78
CA ASN A 111 -6.94 5.50 26.37
C ASN A 111 -6.50 4.04 26.50
N GLY A 112 -7.46 3.13 26.46
CA GLY A 112 -7.26 1.68 26.47
C GLY A 112 -7.01 1.05 27.85
N PRO A 113 -7.20 -0.28 27.95
CA PRO A 113 -7.01 -1.05 29.18
C PRO A 113 -5.52 -1.20 29.51
N LYS A 114 -5.07 -0.61 30.62
CA LYS A 114 -3.65 -0.56 31.03
C LYS A 114 -3.07 -1.96 31.20
N GLY A 115 -1.84 -2.14 30.76
CA GLY A 115 -1.12 -3.42 30.80
C GLY A 115 -1.62 -4.47 29.80
N LYS A 116 -2.68 -4.20 29.01
CA LYS A 116 -3.16 -5.14 28.01
C LYS A 116 -2.08 -5.35 26.95
N LYS A 117 -1.58 -6.58 26.86
CA LYS A 117 -0.67 -7.02 25.80
C LYS A 117 -1.41 -7.14 24.48
N MET A 118 -0.76 -6.69 23.41
CA MET A 118 -1.26 -6.78 22.05
C MET A 118 -0.53 -7.90 21.30
N LYS A 119 -1.07 -8.34 20.16
CA LYS A 119 -0.34 -9.24 19.26
C LYS A 119 0.92 -8.51 18.75
N PRO A 120 2.09 -9.15 18.74
CA PRO A 120 3.31 -8.52 18.24
C PRO A 120 3.17 -8.05 16.79
N MET A 121 3.85 -6.96 16.47
CA MET A 121 3.90 -6.40 15.13
C MET A 121 5.27 -6.64 14.54
N LYS A 122 5.34 -7.23 13.36
CA LYS A 122 6.60 -7.32 12.62
C LYS A 122 6.97 -5.93 12.11
N TYR A 123 8.24 -5.59 12.20
CA TYR A 123 8.75 -4.34 11.64
C TYR A 123 9.97 -4.59 10.79
N GLU A 124 10.10 -3.80 9.73
CA GLU A 124 11.26 -3.79 8.86
C GLU A 124 11.53 -2.36 8.43
N ILE A 125 12.81 -1.98 8.34
CA ILE A 125 13.23 -0.69 7.80
C ILE A 125 13.97 -0.96 6.50
N LYS A 126 13.37 -0.58 5.37
CA LYS A 126 14.00 -0.63 4.05
C LYS A 126 14.27 0.78 3.57
N GLY A 127 15.55 1.12 3.41
CA GLY A 127 15.97 2.50 3.21
C GLY A 127 15.50 3.39 4.36
N LYS A 128 14.62 4.36 4.07
CA LYS A 128 14.02 5.25 5.08
C LYS A 128 12.52 4.99 5.30
N GLU A 129 11.98 3.89 4.79
CA GLU A 129 10.58 3.50 5.02
C GLU A 129 10.49 2.50 6.19
N LEU A 130 9.51 2.71 7.08
CA LEU A 130 9.16 1.76 8.13
C LEU A 130 7.97 0.92 7.64
N ILE A 131 8.17 -0.38 7.52
CA ILE A 131 7.16 -1.35 7.13
C ILE A 131 6.71 -2.07 8.39
N LEU A 132 5.41 -2.00 8.68
CA LEU A 132 4.79 -2.64 9.83
C LEU A 132 3.78 -3.66 9.33
N THR A 133 3.89 -4.90 9.79
CA THR A 133 2.93 -5.96 9.45
C THR A 133 2.36 -6.58 10.71
N PHE A 134 1.03 -6.62 10.82
CA PHE A 134 0.33 -7.08 12.02
C PHE A 134 -1.06 -7.63 11.68
N GLU A 135 -1.60 -8.46 12.56
CA GLU A 135 -3.01 -8.87 12.47
C GLU A 135 -3.89 -7.78 13.10
N ASN A 136 -4.85 -7.26 12.34
CA ASN A 136 -5.79 -6.26 12.85
C ASN A 136 -6.90 -6.88 13.72
N ASN A 137 -7.77 -6.03 14.28
CA ASN A 137 -8.85 -6.48 15.18
C ASN A 137 -9.88 -7.41 14.53
N LEU A 138 -9.90 -7.52 13.20
CA LEU A 138 -10.77 -8.42 12.44
C LEU A 138 -10.08 -9.72 12.03
N GLY A 139 -8.82 -9.93 12.42
CA GLY A 139 -8.07 -11.13 12.09
C GLY A 139 -7.35 -11.10 10.74
N PHE A 140 -7.33 -9.95 10.06
CA PHE A 140 -6.64 -9.82 8.76
C PHE A 140 -5.20 -9.32 8.93
N GLN A 141 -4.29 -9.86 8.12
CA GLN A 141 -2.90 -9.42 8.08
C GLN A 141 -2.78 -8.08 7.36
N GLU A 142 -2.61 -6.99 8.10
CA GLU A 142 -2.44 -5.64 7.58
C GLU A 142 -0.96 -5.30 7.41
N THR A 143 -0.63 -4.50 6.39
CA THR A 143 0.69 -3.89 6.26
C THR A 143 0.58 -2.38 6.16
N ASN A 144 1.39 -1.66 6.91
CA ASN A 144 1.51 -0.20 6.84
C ASN A 144 2.92 0.16 6.40
N ILE A 145 3.04 1.08 5.46
CA ILE A 145 4.30 1.71 5.08
C ILE A 145 4.26 3.13 5.58
N LEU A 146 5.23 3.50 6.42
CA LEU A 146 5.30 4.77 7.08
C LEU A 146 6.52 5.56 6.64
N HIS A 147 6.32 6.86 6.50
CA HIS A 147 7.35 7.84 6.20
C HIS A 147 7.65 8.68 7.44
N LYS A 148 8.93 8.92 7.67
CA LYS A 148 9.43 9.71 8.79
C LYS A 148 9.30 11.20 8.47
N LYS A 149 8.94 11.98 9.48
CA LYS A 149 8.82 13.44 9.33
C LYS A 149 10.13 14.07 8.86
N GLY A 150 10.04 14.99 7.90
CA GLY A 150 11.18 15.79 7.44
C GLY A 150 12.22 15.01 6.62
N VAL A 151 11.92 13.78 6.21
CA VAL A 151 12.78 12.99 5.33
C VAL A 151 12.35 13.18 3.88
N ASP A 152 13.33 13.36 3.00
CA ASP A 152 13.11 13.34 1.55
C ASP A 152 13.04 11.91 1.03
N TYR A 153 11.93 11.62 0.32
CA TYR A 153 11.61 10.35 -0.32
C TYR A 153 11.68 10.42 -1.86
N SER A 154 12.25 11.49 -2.42
CA SER A 154 12.44 11.66 -3.87
C SER A 154 13.23 10.53 -4.54
N TYR A 155 14.03 9.79 -3.77
CA TYR A 155 14.80 8.63 -4.21
C TYR A 155 13.95 7.37 -4.44
N LEU A 156 12.71 7.34 -3.94
CA LEU A 156 11.81 6.21 -4.14
C LEU A 156 11.56 6.00 -5.63
N ASP A 157 11.28 4.75 -5.99
CA ASP A 157 10.98 4.40 -7.36
C ASP A 157 9.87 5.32 -7.91
N PRO A 158 9.99 5.85 -9.14
CA PRO A 158 8.99 6.75 -9.68
C PRO A 158 7.58 6.18 -9.68
N PHE A 159 7.42 4.85 -9.71
CA PHE A 159 6.14 4.18 -9.62
C PHE A 159 5.44 4.37 -8.26
N VAL A 160 6.20 4.50 -7.16
CA VAL A 160 5.63 4.68 -5.82
C VAL A 160 4.82 5.97 -5.76
N GLY A 161 3.56 5.86 -5.32
CA GLY A 161 2.64 7.00 -5.27
C GLY A 161 1.18 6.68 -5.57
N TYR A 162 0.38 7.75 -5.58
CA TYR A 162 -1.00 7.73 -6.02
C TYR A 162 -1.08 8.16 -7.47
N TRP A 163 -1.76 7.35 -8.28
CA TRP A 163 -1.98 7.62 -9.69
C TRP A 163 -3.46 7.66 -9.97
N LYS A 164 -3.95 8.75 -10.54
CA LYS A 164 -5.37 8.93 -10.86
C LYS A 164 -5.60 8.78 -12.35
N LEU A 165 -6.59 7.98 -12.75
CA LEU A 165 -6.95 7.80 -14.15
C LEU A 165 -7.37 9.16 -14.76
N THR A 166 -6.84 9.46 -15.94
CA THR A 166 -7.19 10.68 -16.70
C THR A 166 -7.93 10.36 -17.99
N LYS A 167 -7.56 9.28 -18.68
CA LYS A 167 -8.24 8.82 -19.90
C LYS A 167 -8.02 7.33 -20.16
N ILE A 168 -8.83 6.78 -21.04
CA ILE A 168 -8.76 5.42 -21.56
C ILE A 168 -8.75 5.48 -23.09
N GLU A 169 -7.91 4.69 -23.72
CA GLU A 169 -7.92 4.45 -25.16
C GLU A 169 -8.30 2.99 -25.43
N ALA A 170 -9.37 2.78 -26.20
CA ALA A 170 -9.88 1.46 -26.55
C ALA A 170 -10.44 1.47 -27.97
N GLY A 171 -10.04 0.50 -28.80
CA GLY A 171 -10.53 0.38 -30.19
C GLY A 171 -10.28 1.62 -31.06
N GLY A 172 -9.18 2.35 -30.81
CA GLY A 172 -8.85 3.59 -31.52
C GLY A 172 -9.61 4.84 -31.04
N THR A 173 -10.47 4.71 -30.03
CA THR A 173 -11.22 5.84 -29.44
C THR A 173 -10.62 6.24 -28.09
N THR A 174 -10.56 7.55 -27.84
CA THR A 174 -10.14 8.11 -26.54
C THR A 174 -11.36 8.53 -25.72
N TYR A 175 -11.37 8.17 -24.45
CA TYR A 175 -12.42 8.51 -23.50
C TYR A 175 -11.81 9.18 -22.26
N PRO A 176 -12.30 10.36 -21.84
CA PRO A 176 -11.85 10.96 -20.60
C PRO A 176 -12.32 10.14 -19.39
N ALA A 177 -11.55 10.16 -18.31
CA ALA A 177 -12.01 9.62 -17.03
C ALA A 177 -13.31 10.33 -16.60
N GLY A 178 -14.27 9.55 -16.11
CA GLY A 178 -15.63 10.00 -15.80
C GLY A 178 -16.52 10.18 -17.03
N THR A 179 -16.09 9.82 -18.25
CA THR A 179 -16.94 9.86 -19.44
C THR A 179 -16.75 8.62 -20.33
N PRO A 180 -17.71 7.68 -20.35
CA PRO A 180 -18.92 7.59 -19.54
C PRO A 180 -18.66 7.64 -18.02
N ALA A 181 -19.65 8.05 -17.22
CA ALA A 181 -19.52 8.35 -15.77
C ALA A 181 -18.72 7.31 -14.96
N CYS A 182 -18.77 6.04 -15.35
CA CYS A 182 -18.06 4.97 -14.68
C CYS A 182 -16.61 4.75 -15.10
N PHE A 183 -16.02 5.59 -15.95
CA PHE A 183 -14.60 5.49 -16.30
C PHE A 183 -13.77 6.03 -15.15
N THR A 184 -13.58 5.21 -14.13
CA THR A 184 -12.82 5.58 -12.95
C THR A 184 -11.68 4.61 -12.76
N GLY A 185 -10.58 5.11 -12.22
CA GLY A 185 -9.50 4.24 -11.83
C GLY A 185 -8.42 4.98 -11.07
N SER A 186 -7.66 4.20 -10.32
CA SER A 186 -6.46 4.67 -9.65
C SER A 186 -5.49 3.53 -9.40
N ILE A 187 -4.21 3.84 -9.32
CA ILE A 187 -3.18 2.94 -8.82
C ILE A 187 -2.65 3.51 -7.51
N VAL A 188 -2.57 2.67 -6.50
CA VAL A 188 -1.88 2.94 -5.25
C VAL A 188 -0.66 2.04 -5.22
N ALA A 189 0.53 2.61 -5.35
CA ALA A 189 1.78 1.87 -5.39
C ALA A 189 2.66 2.21 -4.19
N SER A 190 3.21 1.15 -3.59
CA SER A 190 4.19 1.20 -2.52
C SER A 190 5.52 0.60 -2.98
N SER A 191 6.53 0.56 -2.10
CA SER A 191 7.82 -0.07 -2.39
C SER A 191 7.78 -1.59 -2.47
N ILE A 192 6.70 -2.25 -2.01
CA ILE A 192 6.61 -3.72 -1.98
C ILE A 192 5.44 -4.29 -2.79
N GLY A 193 4.49 -3.45 -3.20
CA GLY A 193 3.27 -3.88 -3.89
C GLY A 193 2.43 -2.71 -4.37
N PHE A 194 1.43 -2.98 -5.21
CA PHE A 194 0.46 -1.97 -5.65
C PHE A 194 -0.93 -2.56 -5.84
N SER A 195 -1.95 -1.70 -5.85
CA SER A 195 -3.31 -2.08 -6.20
C SER A 195 -3.85 -1.17 -7.31
N LEU A 196 -4.48 -1.79 -8.30
CA LEU A 196 -5.22 -1.15 -9.38
C LEU A 196 -6.71 -1.21 -9.06
N TYR A 197 -7.32 -0.04 -8.93
CA TYR A 197 -8.75 0.15 -8.80
C TYR A 197 -9.28 0.65 -10.13
N TYR A 198 -10.33 0.03 -10.66
CA TYR A 198 -10.89 0.50 -11.91
C TYR A 198 -12.34 0.07 -12.11
N THR A 199 -13.10 0.89 -12.83
CA THR A 199 -14.43 0.55 -13.32
C THR A 199 -14.46 0.83 -14.83
N LEU A 200 -14.92 -0.16 -15.60
CA LEU A 200 -15.01 -0.12 -17.06
C LEU A 200 -16.48 -0.16 -17.51
N PRO A 201 -16.80 0.24 -18.74
CA PRO A 201 -18.16 0.09 -19.25
C PRO A 201 -18.46 -1.37 -19.51
N ALA A 202 -19.68 -1.80 -19.23
CA ALA A 202 -20.22 -3.02 -19.81
C ALA A 202 -20.72 -2.74 -21.25
N ASN A 203 -21.27 -1.53 -21.46
CA ASN A 203 -21.75 -1.00 -22.74
C ASN A 203 -21.86 0.55 -22.66
N SER A 204 -22.53 1.19 -23.61
CA SER A 204 -22.66 2.66 -23.68
C SER A 204 -23.43 3.30 -22.52
N THR A 205 -24.20 2.54 -21.74
CA THR A 205 -25.06 3.06 -20.66
C THR A 205 -24.87 2.37 -19.31
N GLN A 206 -24.21 1.22 -19.27
CA GLN A 206 -24.01 0.41 -18.07
C GLN A 206 -22.54 0.22 -17.73
N CYS A 207 -22.29 0.08 -16.45
CA CYS A 207 -20.96 -0.04 -15.88
C CYS A 207 -20.74 -1.45 -15.36
N GLN A 208 -19.52 -1.95 -15.51
CA GLN A 208 -19.11 -3.18 -14.86
C GLN A 208 -19.03 -2.95 -13.34
N ALA A 209 -19.03 -4.04 -12.58
CA ALA A 209 -18.65 -3.97 -11.18
C ALA A 209 -17.22 -3.43 -11.08
N GLY A 210 -16.99 -2.51 -10.14
CA GLY A 210 -15.65 -2.02 -9.84
C GLY A 210 -14.74 -3.17 -9.45
N LYS A 211 -13.53 -3.18 -10.00
CA LYS A 211 -12.52 -4.18 -9.75
C LYS A 211 -11.37 -3.60 -8.93
N VAL A 212 -10.80 -4.46 -8.11
CA VAL A 212 -9.58 -4.19 -7.35
C VAL A 212 -8.65 -5.38 -7.57
N GLU A 213 -7.48 -5.11 -8.11
CA GLU A 213 -6.45 -6.10 -8.35
C GLU A 213 -5.18 -5.66 -7.63
N SER A 214 -4.66 -6.52 -6.76
CA SER A 214 -3.47 -6.25 -5.95
C SER A 214 -2.33 -7.13 -6.42
N TYR A 215 -1.13 -6.56 -6.47
CA TYR A 215 0.05 -7.24 -6.98
C TYR A 215 1.29 -6.96 -6.15
N ASP A 216 2.07 -7.99 -5.92
CA ASP A 216 3.48 -7.88 -5.57
C ASP A 216 4.28 -7.64 -6.85
N TYR A 217 5.31 -6.77 -6.78
CA TYR A 217 6.14 -6.48 -7.93
C TYR A 217 7.62 -6.35 -7.56
N VAL A 218 8.46 -6.54 -8.57
CA VAL A 218 9.90 -6.23 -8.52
C VAL A 218 10.29 -5.38 -9.72
N LYS A 219 11.33 -4.56 -9.54
CA LYS A 219 11.96 -3.80 -10.62
C LYS A 219 13.35 -4.35 -10.88
N GLU A 220 13.61 -4.72 -12.12
CA GLU A 220 14.91 -5.24 -12.57
C GLU A 220 15.24 -4.71 -13.96
N GLY A 221 16.47 -4.22 -14.16
CA GLY A 221 16.91 -3.68 -15.45
C GLY A 221 16.01 -2.56 -15.98
N GLY A 222 15.42 -1.75 -15.10
CA GLY A 222 14.49 -0.67 -15.45
C GLY A 222 13.08 -1.12 -15.85
N LYS A 223 12.77 -2.41 -15.75
CA LYS A 223 11.45 -2.98 -16.07
C LYS A 223 10.77 -3.52 -14.81
N TYR A 224 9.44 -3.54 -14.84
CA TYR A 224 8.60 -3.96 -13.72
C TYR A 224 7.95 -5.30 -14.01
N TYR A 225 7.91 -6.15 -13.00
CA TYR A 225 7.39 -7.51 -13.11
C TYR A 225 6.45 -7.80 -11.94
N ASN A 226 5.27 -8.34 -12.24
CA ASN A 226 4.38 -8.93 -11.26
C ASN A 226 4.99 -10.26 -10.81
N VAL A 227 5.04 -10.48 -9.49
CA VAL A 227 5.57 -11.69 -8.86
C VAL A 227 4.59 -12.33 -7.86
N SER A 228 3.33 -11.88 -7.83
CA SER A 228 2.32 -12.31 -6.86
C SER A 228 2.08 -13.82 -6.84
N ASN A 229 2.27 -14.50 -7.97
CA ASN A 229 2.08 -15.94 -8.11
C ASN A 229 3.41 -16.72 -8.18
N GLY A 230 4.51 -16.13 -7.71
CA GLY A 230 5.87 -16.70 -7.81
C GLY A 230 6.45 -16.74 -9.23
N GLN A 231 5.66 -16.41 -10.25
CA GLN A 231 6.11 -16.23 -11.63
C GLN A 231 6.38 -14.77 -11.91
N LYS A 232 7.42 -14.51 -12.69
CA LYS A 232 7.80 -13.17 -13.10
C LYS A 232 7.14 -12.81 -14.43
N VAL A 233 6.12 -11.95 -14.38
CA VAL A 233 5.36 -11.52 -15.56
C VAL A 233 5.56 -10.03 -15.78
N PRO A 234 6.03 -9.56 -16.96
CA PRO A 234 6.20 -8.14 -17.24
C PRO A 234 4.89 -7.36 -17.03
N ILE A 235 4.95 -6.26 -16.30
CA ILE A 235 3.81 -5.35 -16.15
C ILE A 235 3.85 -4.37 -17.33
N PRO A 236 2.78 -4.29 -18.14
CA PRO A 236 2.77 -3.51 -19.38
C PRO A 236 2.48 -2.03 -19.10
N PHE A 237 3.33 -1.39 -18.27
CA PHE A 237 3.28 0.06 -18.09
C PHE A 237 4.54 0.78 -18.52
N SER A 238 4.38 2.06 -18.84
CA SER A 238 5.47 2.98 -19.16
C SER A 238 5.24 4.33 -18.51
N PHE A 239 6.34 5.05 -18.28
CA PHE A 239 6.32 6.42 -17.79
C PHE A 239 6.53 7.40 -18.94
N SER A 240 5.91 8.57 -18.82
CA SER A 240 6.15 9.73 -19.67
C SER A 240 6.04 11.02 -18.87
N ASN A 241 6.34 12.15 -19.49
CA ASN A 241 6.25 13.48 -18.87
C ASN A 241 7.03 13.55 -17.54
N ASN A 242 8.33 13.23 -17.56
CA ASN A 242 9.19 13.22 -16.37
C ASN A 242 8.63 12.37 -15.21
N ASN A 243 8.12 11.17 -15.52
CA ASN A 243 7.48 10.25 -14.59
C ASN A 243 6.21 10.80 -13.90
N GLN A 244 5.56 11.79 -14.50
CA GLN A 244 4.28 12.32 -14.01
C GLN A 244 3.07 11.62 -14.64
N THR A 245 3.28 10.92 -15.76
CA THR A 245 2.23 10.18 -16.44
C THR A 245 2.62 8.70 -16.55
N LEU A 246 1.69 7.83 -16.20
CA LEU A 246 1.83 6.37 -16.32
C LEU A 246 0.78 5.83 -17.28
N THR A 247 1.20 5.01 -18.23
CA THR A 247 0.32 4.33 -19.18
C THR A 247 0.31 2.85 -18.84
N LEU A 248 -0.85 2.21 -18.78
CA LEU A 248 -1.02 0.78 -18.50
C LEU A 248 -1.89 0.12 -19.58
N SER A 249 -1.35 -0.85 -20.29
CA SER A 249 -2.06 -1.55 -21.38
C SER A 249 -2.54 -2.94 -20.95
N LEU A 250 -3.86 -3.14 -20.90
CA LEU A 250 -4.50 -4.41 -20.55
C LEU A 250 -5.48 -4.83 -21.65
N GLY A 251 -5.20 -5.95 -22.31
CA GLY A 251 -6.18 -6.62 -23.20
C GLY A 251 -6.69 -5.76 -24.37
N GLY A 252 -5.86 -4.88 -24.92
CA GLY A 252 -6.24 -3.96 -26.01
C GLY A 252 -6.82 -2.61 -25.55
N THR A 253 -6.93 -2.41 -24.24
CA THR A 253 -7.27 -1.13 -23.62
C THR A 253 -6.02 -0.51 -23.02
N THR A 254 -5.81 0.77 -23.24
CA THR A 254 -4.70 1.53 -22.66
C THR A 254 -5.26 2.59 -21.71
N MET A 255 -4.88 2.50 -20.43
CA MET A 255 -5.28 3.45 -19.40
C MET A 255 -4.14 4.43 -19.13
N PHE A 256 -4.47 5.70 -18.92
CA PHE A 256 -3.52 6.76 -18.62
C PHE A 256 -3.80 7.31 -17.25
N PHE A 257 -2.75 7.44 -16.45
CA PHE A 257 -2.83 7.92 -15.09
C PHE A 257 -1.87 9.09 -14.88
N GLN A 258 -2.26 9.99 -13.99
CA GLN A 258 -1.48 11.15 -13.58
C GLN A 258 -1.09 10.99 -12.10
N LYS A 259 0.19 11.19 -11.79
CA LYS A 259 0.67 11.21 -10.40
C LYS A 259 0.02 12.38 -9.65
N GLN A 260 -0.41 12.15 -8.42
CA GLN A 260 -1.04 13.15 -7.55
C GLN A 260 -0.07 13.65 -6.48
#